data_AF-A0A3M1NZU7-F1
#
_entry.id   AF-A0A3M1NZU7-F1
#
_cell.length_a   1.000
_cell.length_b   1.000
_cell.length_c   1.000
_cell.angle_alpha   90.00
_cell.angle_beta   90.00
_cell.angle_gamma   90.00
#
_symmetry.space_group_name_H-M   'P 1'
#
loop_
_entity.id
_entity.type
_entity.pdbx_description
1 polymer ?
#
loop_
_entity_poly.entity_id
_entity_poly.type
_entity_poly.pdbx_seq_one_letter_code
_entity_poly.pdbx_strand_id
1 'polypeptide(L)'
;MRSFLSFSVLMVIGLLMVGCSSNQDVSTGSTEDPSMPLAASSASDAESHAPEHTTYTAAGIVRNITPSRDFVILEHEEIPGFMSAMTMPFALRDTTVLRGIQRGDRVRFTLVVEGNTAYISALERLAE
;
A
#
# COMPACT_ATOMS: atom_id res chain seq x y z
N MET A 1 16.60 -10.26 -30.61
CA MET A 1 17.00 -9.51 -31.82
C MET A 1 15.78 -8.74 -32.30
N ARG A 2 15.86 -7.39 -32.26
CA ARG A 2 14.98 -6.38 -32.92
C ARG A 2 13.59 -6.19 -32.28
N SER A 3 13.10 -5.01 -31.88
CA SER A 3 13.41 -3.58 -32.13
C SER A 3 12.87 -2.81 -30.89
N PHE A 4 13.47 -1.81 -30.25
CA PHE A 4 14.22 -0.61 -30.67
C PHE A 4 13.56 0.21 -31.78
N LEU A 5 12.60 1.04 -31.39
CA LEU A 5 12.22 2.28 -32.08
C LEU A 5 11.50 3.16 -31.02
N SER A 6 12.19 4.04 -30.29
CA SER A 6 12.61 5.37 -30.72
C SER A 6 11.47 6.17 -31.36
N PHE A 7 10.62 6.76 -30.52
CA PHE A 7 9.96 8.03 -30.79
C PHE A 7 10.26 8.90 -29.55
N SER A 8 11.36 9.66 -29.57
CA SER A 8 11.47 10.94 -30.26
C SER A 8 10.82 12.05 -29.41
N VAL A 9 11.70 12.98 -29.00
CA VAL A 9 11.42 14.40 -28.72
C VAL A 9 10.81 14.68 -27.34
N LEU A 10 11.61 14.96 -26.31
CA LEU A 10 12.27 16.25 -26.07
C LEU A 10 11.24 17.37 -25.87
N MET A 11 10.74 17.49 -24.64
CA MET A 11 10.11 18.72 -24.14
C MET A 11 10.91 19.19 -22.92
N VAL A 12 12.03 19.83 -23.22
CA VAL A 12 12.72 20.79 -22.35
C VAL A 12 11.94 22.11 -22.43
N ILE A 13 12.04 22.94 -21.38
CA ILE A 13 11.51 24.32 -21.17
C ILE A 13 10.28 24.31 -20.25
N GLY A 14 10.20 25.02 -19.11
CA GLY A 14 11.04 26.07 -18.51
C GLY A 14 10.71 26.18 -17.01
N LEU A 15 11.70 26.47 -16.17
CA LEU A 15 12.11 27.81 -15.74
C LEU A 15 11.09 28.48 -14.78
N LEU A 16 11.51 28.53 -13.50
CA LEU A 16 11.27 29.56 -12.48
C LEU A 16 9.89 30.21 -12.41
N MET A 17 9.23 30.12 -11.25
CA MET A 17 8.78 31.32 -10.54
C MET A 17 8.64 31.05 -9.04
N VAL A 18 9.51 31.74 -8.30
CA VAL A 18 9.37 32.12 -6.89
C VAL A 18 8.04 32.85 -6.71
N GLY A 19 7.28 32.50 -5.67
CA GLY A 19 6.10 33.24 -5.25
C GLY A 19 5.87 33.10 -3.74
N CYS A 20 6.42 34.05 -2.98
CA CYS A 20 6.09 34.23 -1.56
C CYS A 20 4.95 35.26 -1.41
N SER A 21 4.04 34.91 -0.49
CA SER A 21 3.38 35.76 0.51
C SER A 21 2.24 36.73 0.15
N SER A 22 1.35 36.83 1.17
CA SER A 22 0.42 37.90 1.57
C SER A 22 -1.08 37.59 1.31
N ASN A 23 -2.04 37.74 2.23
CA ASN A 23 -2.03 38.13 3.65
C ASN A 23 -3.47 38.04 4.25
N GLN A 24 -3.57 37.77 5.56
CA GLN A 24 -4.38 38.38 6.64
C GLN A 24 -5.89 38.72 6.54
N ASP A 25 -6.62 38.32 7.60
CA ASP A 25 -7.54 39.12 8.46
C ASP A 25 -7.79 38.28 9.74
N VAL A 26 -7.35 38.56 10.98
CA VAL A 26 -7.52 39.64 12.00
C VAL A 26 -8.95 39.87 12.50
N SER A 27 -9.26 39.40 13.71
CA SER A 27 -10.00 40.17 14.74
C SER A 27 -9.89 39.44 16.10
N THR A 28 -9.15 39.98 17.09
CA THR A 28 -9.58 40.92 18.17
C THR A 28 -10.50 40.25 19.20
N GLY A 29 -10.29 40.14 20.51
CA GLY A 29 -9.33 40.58 21.55
C GLY A 29 -9.78 39.84 22.85
N SER A 30 -9.00 39.62 23.91
CA SER A 30 -8.42 40.61 24.82
C SER A 30 -7.43 39.94 25.79
N THR A 31 -6.30 40.63 26.02
CA THR A 31 -5.55 40.84 27.30
C THR A 31 -5.19 39.58 28.12
N GLU A 32 -3.91 39.21 28.28
CA GLU A 32 -2.99 39.64 29.36
C GLU A 32 -1.51 39.25 29.04
N ASP A 33 -0.52 40.06 29.43
CA ASP A 33 0.95 39.90 29.23
C ASP A 33 1.70 40.46 30.49
N PRO A 34 3.00 40.20 30.81
CA PRO A 34 4.04 39.30 30.26
C PRO A 34 4.74 38.38 31.29
N SER A 35 5.36 37.28 30.85
CA SER A 35 6.69 36.78 31.32
C SER A 35 7.16 35.52 30.55
N MET A 36 8.07 35.71 29.57
CA MET A 36 9.13 34.81 29.04
C MET A 36 8.84 33.32 28.70
N PRO A 37 9.60 32.69 27.78
CA PRO A 37 10.08 33.08 26.45
C PRO A 37 9.42 32.25 25.32
N LEU A 38 9.33 32.84 24.13
CA LEU A 38 8.89 32.21 22.89
C LEU A 38 10.04 31.39 22.28
N ALA A 39 9.87 30.07 22.15
CA ALA A 39 10.63 29.26 21.22
C ALA A 39 9.74 28.14 20.63
N ALA A 40 9.31 28.41 19.39
CA ALA A 40 8.89 27.48 18.34
C ALA A 40 7.81 26.44 18.69
N SER A 41 6.56 26.88 18.62
CA SER A 41 5.43 25.99 18.35
C SER A 41 5.60 25.36 16.96
N SER A 42 5.55 24.03 16.95
CA SER A 42 4.94 23.21 15.91
C SER A 42 5.46 23.44 14.50
N ALA A 43 6.61 22.83 14.22
CA ALA A 43 6.87 22.36 12.87
C ALA A 43 5.74 21.37 12.53
N SER A 44 4.97 21.74 11.52
CA SER A 44 3.92 20.98 10.90
C SER A 44 4.34 19.53 10.70
N ASP A 45 3.84 18.63 11.55
CA ASP A 45 3.69 17.24 11.20
C ASP A 45 2.71 17.20 10.02
N ALA A 46 3.27 17.30 8.81
CA ALA A 46 2.67 16.66 7.66
C ALA A 46 2.79 15.14 7.88
N GLU A 47 2.10 14.66 8.92
CA GLU A 47 1.80 13.26 9.14
C GLU A 47 0.99 12.86 7.91
N SER A 48 1.72 12.35 6.93
CA SER A 48 1.14 11.67 5.79
C SER A 48 0.39 10.51 6.41
N HIS A 49 -0.92 10.67 6.60
CA HIS A 49 -1.82 9.60 7.00
C HIS A 49 -1.91 8.65 5.80
N ALA A 50 -0.79 7.95 5.54
CA ALA A 50 -0.75 6.80 4.69
C ALA A 50 -1.77 5.83 5.29
N PRO A 51 -2.66 5.27 4.47
CA PRO A 51 -3.66 4.39 5.01
C PRO A 51 -2.95 3.23 5.73
N GLU A 52 -3.32 3.02 7.01
CA GLU A 52 -2.72 2.03 7.90
C GLU A 52 -3.06 0.64 7.37
N HIS A 53 -2.14 0.02 6.63
CA HIS A 53 -2.33 -1.31 6.06
C HIS A 53 -1.49 -2.31 6.85
N THR A 54 -2.14 -3.34 7.42
CA THR A 54 -1.42 -4.40 8.11
C THR A 54 -1.11 -5.52 7.12
N THR A 55 0.15 -5.96 7.10
CA THR A 55 0.61 -7.03 6.21
C THR A 55 0.96 -8.28 7.00
N TYR A 56 0.44 -9.43 6.56
CA TYR A 56 0.72 -10.74 7.12
C TYR A 56 1.39 -11.63 6.08
N THR A 57 2.36 -12.43 6.51
CA THR A 57 2.97 -13.46 5.65
C THR A 57 2.56 -14.83 6.18
N ALA A 58 2.07 -15.68 5.29
CA ALA A 58 1.65 -17.03 5.64
C ALA A 58 1.97 -18.00 4.50
N ALA A 59 2.00 -19.29 4.84
CA ALA A 59 2.09 -20.36 3.87
C ALA A 59 0.76 -21.12 3.77
N GLY A 60 0.56 -21.81 2.66
CA GLY A 60 -0.65 -22.56 2.42
C GLY A 60 -0.57 -23.42 1.17
N ILE A 61 -1.66 -24.13 0.90
CA ILE A 61 -1.83 -24.98 -0.27
C ILE A 61 -2.96 -24.42 -1.13
N VAL A 62 -2.70 -24.29 -2.43
CA VAL A 62 -3.71 -23.80 -3.37
C VAL A 62 -4.77 -24.89 -3.59
N ARG A 63 -6.00 -24.62 -3.14
CA ARG A 63 -7.12 -25.56 -3.29
C ARG A 63 -7.87 -25.32 -4.59
N ASN A 64 -8.04 -24.09 -5.03
CA ASN A 64 -8.65 -23.80 -6.33
C ASN A 64 -8.18 -22.46 -6.90
N ILE A 65 -7.95 -22.42 -8.21
CA ILE A 65 -7.60 -21.20 -8.94
C ILE A 65 -8.73 -20.92 -9.93
N THR A 66 -9.28 -19.72 -9.90
CA THR A 66 -10.28 -19.29 -10.89
C THR A 66 -9.85 -17.93 -11.40
N PRO A 67 -8.97 -17.84 -12.42
CA PRO A 67 -8.37 -16.59 -12.84
C PRO A 67 -9.38 -15.58 -13.43
N SER A 68 -10.57 -16.03 -13.81
CA SER A 68 -11.68 -15.17 -14.21
C SER A 68 -12.40 -14.50 -13.03
N ARG A 69 -12.06 -14.87 -11.79
CA ARG A 69 -12.58 -14.29 -10.57
C ARG A 69 -11.38 -13.77 -9.80
N ASP A 70 -11.44 -12.55 -9.28
CA ASP A 70 -10.32 -11.90 -8.59
C ASP A 70 -10.07 -12.50 -7.19
N PHE A 71 -10.15 -13.82 -7.06
CA PHE A 71 -9.88 -14.55 -5.83
C PHE A 71 -9.28 -15.95 -6.10
N VAL A 72 -8.58 -16.46 -5.10
CA VAL A 72 -8.03 -17.82 -5.06
C VAL A 72 -8.53 -18.53 -3.80
N ILE A 73 -8.87 -19.82 -3.91
CA ILE A 73 -9.21 -20.61 -2.72
C ILE A 73 -7.93 -21.28 -2.22
N LEU A 74 -7.54 -20.92 -1.01
CA LEU A 74 -6.29 -21.35 -0.40
C LEU A 74 -6.58 -21.94 0.97
N GLU A 75 -5.96 -23.09 1.26
CA GLU A 75 -5.85 -23.60 2.62
C GLU A 75 -4.60 -22.97 3.21
N HIS A 76 -4.76 -22.03 4.14
CA HIS A 76 -3.62 -21.39 4.77
C HIS A 76 -3.32 -22.00 6.13
N GLU A 77 -2.07 -21.88 6.55
CA GLU A 77 -1.62 -22.19 7.90
C GLU A 77 -2.05 -21.08 8.89
N GLU A 78 -1.84 -21.29 10.17
CA GLU A 78 -2.14 -20.28 11.18
C GLU A 78 -1.34 -18.99 10.91
N ILE A 79 -2.04 -17.86 10.97
CA ILE A 79 -1.46 -16.53 10.94
C ILE A 79 -1.54 -15.96 12.37
N PRO A 80 -0.41 -15.91 13.10
CA PRO A 80 -0.39 -15.45 14.49
C PRO A 80 -0.97 -14.04 14.62
N GLY A 81 -1.94 -13.88 15.52
CA GLY A 81 -2.59 -12.59 15.77
C GLY A 81 -3.60 -12.14 14.70
N PHE A 82 -3.89 -12.98 13.69
CA PHE A 82 -4.88 -12.66 12.66
C PHE A 82 -5.95 -13.74 12.50
N MET A 83 -5.56 -14.99 12.19
CA MET A 83 -6.52 -16.09 11.99
C MET A 83 -5.88 -17.48 12.07
N SER A 84 -6.64 -18.47 12.54
CA SER A 84 -6.23 -19.89 12.53
C SER A 84 -6.29 -20.51 11.13
N ALA A 85 -5.59 -21.62 10.93
CA ALA A 85 -5.56 -22.34 9.65
C ALA A 85 -6.97 -22.71 9.17
N MET A 86 -7.33 -22.29 7.96
CA MET A 86 -8.61 -22.63 7.33
C MET A 86 -8.52 -22.58 5.79
N THR A 87 -9.54 -23.12 5.12
CA THR A 87 -9.69 -23.02 3.66
C THR A 87 -10.74 -22.00 3.31
N MET A 88 -10.36 -20.91 2.66
CA MET A 88 -11.28 -19.84 2.30
C MET A 88 -10.85 -19.12 1.01
N PRO A 89 -11.74 -18.35 0.35
CA PRO A 89 -11.36 -17.50 -0.77
C PRO A 89 -10.63 -16.24 -0.29
N PHE A 90 -9.49 -15.94 -0.92
CA PHE A 90 -8.75 -14.70 -0.75
C PHE A 90 -8.80 -13.86 -2.02
N ALA A 91 -9.13 -12.57 -1.88
CA ALA A 91 -9.13 -11.65 -3.01
C ALA A 91 -7.71 -11.40 -3.53
N LEU A 92 -7.60 -11.07 -4.81
CA LEU A 92 -6.37 -10.74 -5.50
C LEU A 92 -6.52 -9.33 -6.06
N ARG A 93 -5.54 -8.45 -5.84
CA ARG A 93 -5.49 -7.17 -6.55
C ARG A 93 -4.96 -7.32 -7.97
N ASP A 94 -4.02 -8.23 -8.14
CA ASP A 94 -3.41 -8.51 -9.43
C ASP A 94 -3.41 -10.02 -9.66
N THR A 95 -4.16 -10.48 -10.66
CA THR A 95 -4.23 -11.90 -11.04
C THR A 95 -2.90 -12.43 -11.57
N THR A 96 -1.95 -11.56 -11.94
CA THR A 96 -0.63 -11.98 -12.43
C THR A 96 0.23 -12.67 -11.37
N VAL A 97 -0.10 -12.54 -10.08
CA VAL A 97 0.56 -13.28 -8.98
C VAL A 97 0.25 -14.78 -9.04
N LEU A 98 -0.79 -15.19 -9.77
CA LEU A 98 -1.12 -16.60 -9.99
C LEU A 98 -0.30 -17.25 -11.12
N ARG A 99 0.55 -16.50 -11.83
CA ARG A 99 1.33 -17.05 -12.94
C ARG A 99 2.28 -18.14 -12.46
N GLY A 100 2.16 -19.32 -13.05
CA GLY A 100 3.01 -20.48 -12.71
C GLY A 100 2.58 -21.21 -11.44
N ILE A 101 1.47 -20.80 -10.81
CA ILE A 101 0.86 -21.45 -9.65
C ILE A 101 -0.23 -22.40 -10.13
N GLN A 102 -0.28 -23.58 -9.53
CA GLN A 102 -1.25 -24.62 -9.84
C GLN A 102 -1.98 -25.07 -8.58
N ARG A 103 -3.14 -25.70 -8.77
CA ARG A 103 -3.84 -26.38 -7.68
C ARG A 103 -2.93 -27.46 -7.10
N GLY A 104 -2.84 -27.50 -5.77
CA GLY A 104 -1.99 -28.43 -5.03
C GLY A 104 -0.61 -27.87 -4.69
N ASP A 105 -0.20 -26.75 -5.30
CA ASP A 105 1.08 -26.13 -4.98
C ASP A 105 1.07 -25.59 -3.55
N ARG A 106 2.18 -25.83 -2.84
CA ARG A 106 2.48 -25.12 -1.60
C ARG A 106 3.04 -23.75 -1.95
N VAL A 107 2.49 -22.72 -1.34
CA VAL A 107 2.80 -21.34 -1.65
C VAL A 107 3.01 -20.55 -0.37
N ARG A 108 3.89 -19.55 -0.43
CA ARG A 108 3.96 -18.46 0.53
C ARG A 108 3.24 -17.27 -0.07
N PHE A 109 2.37 -16.62 0.72
CA PHE A 109 1.61 -15.47 0.26
C PHE A 109 1.68 -14.33 1.28
N THR A 110 1.52 -13.12 0.76
CA THR A 110 1.46 -11.88 1.53
C THR A 110 0.02 -11.36 1.49
N LEU A 111 -0.63 -11.33 2.64
CA LEU A 111 -1.98 -10.81 2.83
C LEU A 111 -1.89 -9.37 3.35
N VAL A 112 -2.51 -8.44 2.63
CA VAL A 112 -2.64 -7.05 3.06
C VAL A 112 -4.06 -6.81 3.52
N VAL A 113 -4.21 -6.26 4.72
CA VAL A 113 -5.48 -5.93 5.36
C VAL A 113 -5.57 -4.41 5.49
N GLU A 114 -6.58 -3.83 4.84
CA GLU A 114 -6.86 -2.39 4.77
C GLU A 114 -8.29 -2.15 5.22
N GLY A 115 -8.48 -1.75 6.49
CA GLY A 115 -9.81 -1.57 7.07
C GLY A 115 -10.68 -2.83 6.97
N ASN A 116 -11.68 -2.80 6.07
CA ASN A 116 -12.60 -3.92 5.82
C ASN A 116 -12.23 -4.80 4.62
N THR A 117 -11.10 -4.54 3.96
CA THR A 117 -10.66 -5.28 2.77
C THR A 117 -9.41 -6.08 3.08
N ALA A 118 -9.35 -7.33 2.59
CA ALA A 118 -8.15 -8.15 2.66
C ALA A 118 -7.87 -8.77 1.30
N TYR A 119 -6.62 -8.68 0.83
CA TYR A 119 -6.22 -9.19 -0.48
C TYR A 119 -4.78 -9.68 -0.47
N ILE A 120 -4.46 -10.62 -1.37
CA ILE A 120 -3.11 -11.12 -1.59
C ILE A 120 -2.38 -10.16 -2.53
N SER A 121 -1.22 -9.66 -2.10
CA SER A 121 -0.35 -8.77 -2.88
C SER A 121 0.81 -9.51 -3.54
N ALA A 122 1.26 -10.61 -2.95
CA ALA A 122 2.33 -11.44 -3.48
C ALA A 122 2.05 -12.91 -3.19
N LEU A 123 2.42 -13.77 -4.12
CA LEU A 123 2.28 -15.21 -4.00
C LEU A 123 3.48 -15.88 -4.69
N GLU A 124 4.16 -16.74 -3.94
CA GLU A 124 5.38 -17.44 -4.35
C GLU A 124 5.21 -18.94 -4.14
N ARG A 125 5.49 -19.74 -5.16
CA ARG A 125 5.50 -21.20 -5.01
C ARG A 125 6.72 -21.61 -4.20
N LEU A 126 6.49 -22.35 -3.12
CA LEU A 126 7.54 -23.01 -2.38
C LEU A 126 7.87 -24.31 -3.12
N ALA A 127 9.04 -24.37 -3.74
CA ALA A 127 9.55 -25.61 -4.32
C ALA A 127 10.03 -26.51 -3.18
N GLU A 128 9.56 -27.76 -3.17
CA GLU A 128 10.14 -28.84 -2.37
C GLU A 128 11.28 -29.52 -3.13
#